data_AF-A0A1G5L9Q2-F1
#
_entry.id   AF-A0A1G5L9Q2-F1
#
_cell.length_a   1.000
_cell.length_b   1.000
_cell.length_c   1.000
_cell.angle_alpha   90.00
_cell.angle_beta   90.00
_cell.angle_gamma   90.00
#
_symmetry.space_group_name_H-M   'P 1'
#
loop_
_entity.id
_entity.type
_entity.pdbx_description
1 polymer ?
#
loop_
_entity_poly.entity_id
_entity_poly.type
_entity_poly.pdbx_seq_one_letter_code
_entity_poly.pdbx_strand_id
1 'polypeptide(L)'
;MNRLMVNYLNEEKTGMDVVNKMGTCNVNKEMRRSGFNDYVFKAYLYSYIKKTIVYSALQIKKKHKLLYDTEELSLNVVDPDFSEERVSYVIDNDDSSKEVIAEEVKGDYNYNEISHKKEIIDAIEALTNRQKEIIYRCIIMDESDTYVARKLGISKQGVNKTKIAALEKLKRSLKDNCRDAI
;
A
#
# COMPACT_ATOMS: atom_id res chain seq x y z
N MET A 1 -9.16 -14.10 -32.67
CA MET A 1 -10.24 -15.08 -32.45
C MET A 1 -9.68 -16.47 -32.71
N ASN A 2 -9.92 -17.48 -31.85
CA ASN A 2 -9.29 -18.81 -31.97
C ASN A 2 -9.78 -19.54 -33.24
N ARG A 3 -8.86 -20.15 -34.00
CA ARG A 3 -9.11 -20.86 -35.27
C ARG A 3 -10.17 -21.96 -35.15
N LEU A 4 -10.31 -22.60 -33.97
CA LEU A 4 -11.37 -23.57 -33.68
C LEU A 4 -12.77 -22.94 -33.66
N MET A 5 -12.89 -21.74 -33.06
CA MET A 5 -14.14 -20.97 -33.07
C MET A 5 -14.49 -20.45 -34.47
N VAL A 6 -13.47 -20.02 -35.21
CA VAL A 6 -13.63 -19.57 -36.61
C VAL A 6 -14.05 -20.73 -37.52
N ASN A 7 -13.54 -21.94 -37.28
CA ASN A 7 -13.93 -23.13 -38.05
C ASN A 7 -15.37 -23.57 -37.74
N TYR A 8 -15.78 -23.55 -36.46
CA TYR A 8 -17.14 -23.87 -36.04
C TYR A 8 -18.18 -22.90 -36.63
N LEU A 9 -17.89 -21.60 -36.59
CA LEU A 9 -18.74 -20.57 -37.20
C LEU A 9 -18.83 -20.69 -38.74
N ASN A 10 -17.89 -21.39 -39.38
CA ASN A 10 -17.83 -21.61 -40.82
C ASN A 10 -18.26 -23.04 -41.23
N GLU A 11 -18.91 -23.81 -40.34
CA GLU A 11 -19.22 -25.24 -40.53
C GLU A 11 -20.15 -25.58 -41.71
N GLU A 12 -20.87 -24.61 -42.29
CA GLU A 12 -21.67 -24.86 -43.50
C GLU A 12 -20.83 -25.36 -44.70
N LYS A 13 -19.54 -25.03 -44.77
CA LYS A 13 -18.68 -25.40 -45.91
C LYS A 13 -17.77 -26.60 -45.68
N THR A 14 -17.37 -26.88 -44.44
CA THR A 14 -16.36 -27.93 -44.15
C THR A 14 -16.95 -29.28 -43.77
N GLY A 15 -18.24 -29.34 -43.42
CA GLY A 15 -18.93 -30.60 -43.11
C GLY A 15 -19.20 -31.51 -44.33
N MET A 16 -19.23 -30.96 -45.55
CA MET A 16 -19.60 -31.70 -46.78
C MET A 16 -18.59 -32.80 -47.15
N ASP A 17 -17.28 -32.58 -46.96
CA ASP A 17 -16.23 -33.48 -47.47
C ASP A 17 -16.03 -34.75 -46.62
N VAL A 18 -16.30 -34.68 -45.32
CA VAL A 18 -16.15 -35.83 -44.41
C VAL A 18 -17.36 -36.76 -44.50
N VAL A 19 -18.54 -36.22 -44.81
CA VAL A 19 -19.80 -36.97 -44.88
C VAL A 19 -19.90 -37.80 -46.16
N ASN A 20 -19.36 -37.30 -47.28
CA ASN A 20 -19.37 -38.00 -48.57
C ASN A 20 -18.42 -39.21 -48.61
N LYS A 21 -17.40 -39.29 -47.74
CA LYS A 21 -16.48 -40.44 -47.63
C LYS A 21 -17.04 -41.64 -46.85
N MET A 22 -18.13 -41.47 -46.10
CA MET A 22 -18.74 -42.55 -45.31
C MET A 22 -20.20 -42.73 -45.72
N GLY A 23 -20.39 -43.43 -46.84
CA GLY A 23 -21.71 -43.81 -47.35
C GLY A 23 -22.49 -44.63 -46.33
N THR A 24 -23.55 -44.04 -45.76
CA THR A 24 -24.63 -44.77 -45.07
C THR A 24 -25.91 -43.92 -45.06
N CYS A 25 -27.03 -44.62 -45.26
CA CYS A 25 -28.37 -44.20 -45.61
C CYS A 25 -28.99 -43.00 -44.88
N ASN A 26 -29.93 -42.40 -45.61
CA ASN A 26 -30.78 -41.27 -45.28
C ASN A 26 -31.68 -41.52 -44.05
N VAL A 27 -32.01 -40.39 -43.41
CA VAL A 27 -32.96 -40.19 -42.30
C VAL A 27 -32.38 -40.47 -40.90
N ASN A 28 -32.26 -39.42 -40.07
CA ASN A 28 -31.68 -39.37 -38.71
C ASN A 28 -30.13 -39.33 -38.54
N LYS A 29 -29.39 -38.86 -39.55
CA LYS A 29 -27.94 -38.63 -39.46
C LYS A 29 -27.57 -37.22 -38.98
N GLU A 30 -28.34 -36.21 -39.40
CA GLU A 30 -28.07 -34.80 -39.07
C GLU A 30 -28.41 -34.45 -37.62
N MET A 31 -29.54 -34.92 -37.10
CA MET A 31 -29.99 -34.64 -35.74
C MET A 31 -29.11 -35.31 -34.66
N ARG A 32 -28.53 -36.49 -34.98
CA ARG A 32 -27.51 -37.14 -34.12
C ARG A 32 -26.14 -36.47 -34.24
N ARG A 33 -25.80 -35.93 -35.41
CA ARG A 33 -24.55 -35.17 -35.62
C ARG A 33 -24.58 -33.82 -34.92
N SER A 34 -25.71 -33.10 -34.95
CA SER A 34 -25.81 -31.81 -34.26
C SER A 34 -25.69 -32.00 -32.75
N GLY A 35 -26.38 -33.00 -32.17
CA GLY A 35 -26.29 -33.27 -30.73
C GLY A 35 -24.89 -33.69 -30.26
N PHE A 36 -24.17 -34.48 -31.08
CA PHE A 36 -22.78 -34.86 -30.78
C PHE A 36 -21.81 -33.67 -30.92
N ASN A 37 -21.94 -32.88 -32.00
CA ASN A 37 -21.12 -31.69 -32.20
C ASN A 37 -21.37 -30.64 -31.11
N ASP A 38 -22.62 -30.43 -30.70
CA ASP A 38 -22.98 -29.55 -29.59
C ASP A 38 -22.35 -30.01 -28.27
N TYR A 39 -22.36 -31.30 -27.98
CA TYR A 39 -21.75 -31.85 -26.78
C TYR A 39 -20.23 -31.67 -26.79
N VAL A 40 -19.58 -31.99 -27.92
CA VAL A 40 -18.13 -31.84 -28.11
C VAL A 40 -17.72 -30.37 -28.01
N PHE A 41 -18.49 -29.47 -28.64
CA PHE A 41 -18.29 -28.03 -28.54
C PHE A 41 -18.43 -27.53 -27.11
N LYS A 42 -19.48 -27.94 -26.38
CA LYS A 42 -19.66 -27.58 -24.96
C LYS A 42 -18.49 -28.05 -24.10
N ALA A 43 -18.00 -29.27 -24.32
CA ALA A 43 -16.85 -29.81 -23.59
C ALA A 43 -15.56 -29.00 -23.86
N TYR A 44 -15.31 -28.63 -25.13
CA TYR A 44 -14.17 -27.79 -25.49
C TYR A 44 -14.31 -26.36 -24.96
N LEU A 45 -15.51 -25.77 -25.04
CA LEU A 45 -15.79 -24.44 -24.53
C LEU A 45 -15.60 -24.37 -23.02
N TYR A 46 -16.14 -25.34 -22.28
CA TYR A 46 -15.93 -25.45 -20.83
C TYR A 46 -14.45 -25.56 -20.49
N SER A 47 -13.73 -26.46 -21.18
CA SER A 47 -12.29 -26.66 -20.97
C SER A 47 -11.50 -25.40 -21.27
N TYR A 48 -11.89 -24.64 -22.30
CA TYR A 48 -11.28 -23.37 -22.67
C TYR A 48 -11.53 -22.31 -21.59
N ILE A 49 -12.78 -22.06 -21.21
CA ILE A 49 -13.16 -21.09 -20.18
C ILE A 49 -12.41 -21.41 -18.88
N LYS A 50 -12.40 -22.68 -18.47
CA LYS A 50 -11.67 -23.13 -17.28
C LYS A 50 -10.18 -22.77 -17.37
N LYS A 51 -9.53 -23.07 -18.48
CA LYS A 51 -8.11 -22.71 -18.69
C LYS A 51 -7.91 -21.19 -18.65
N THR A 52 -8.77 -20.43 -19.32
CA THR A 52 -8.68 -18.96 -19.33
C THR A 52 -8.78 -18.38 -17.93
N ILE A 53 -9.74 -18.83 -17.11
CA ILE A 53 -9.88 -18.37 -15.72
C ILE A 53 -8.61 -18.67 -14.92
N VAL A 54 -8.09 -19.91 -15.02
CA VAL A 54 -6.87 -20.33 -14.30
C VAL A 54 -5.66 -19.49 -14.72
N TYR A 55 -5.45 -19.29 -16.02
CA TYR A 55 -4.33 -18.48 -16.50
C TYR A 55 -4.46 -17.02 -16.10
N SER A 56 -5.66 -16.42 -16.19
CA SER A 56 -5.89 -15.05 -15.75
C SER A 56 -5.61 -14.89 -14.25
N ALA A 57 -6.07 -15.82 -13.42
CA ALA A 57 -5.80 -15.79 -11.98
C ALA A 57 -4.28 -15.90 -11.67
N LEU A 58 -3.55 -16.75 -12.40
CA LEU A 58 -2.09 -16.85 -12.28
C LEU A 58 -1.38 -15.54 -12.65
N GLN A 59 -1.82 -14.86 -13.71
CA GLN A 59 -1.23 -13.57 -14.11
C GLN A 59 -1.50 -12.48 -13.06
N ILE A 60 -2.72 -12.41 -12.53
CA ILE A 60 -3.08 -11.49 -11.44
C ILE A 60 -2.22 -11.77 -10.20
N LYS A 61 -2.06 -13.03 -9.81
CA LYS A 61 -1.22 -13.41 -8.66
C LYS A 61 0.24 -13.00 -8.85
N LYS A 62 0.81 -13.20 -10.04
CA LYS A 62 2.18 -12.76 -10.36
C LYS A 62 2.34 -11.25 -10.25
N LYS A 63 1.40 -10.49 -10.81
CA LYS A 63 1.39 -9.02 -10.73
C LYS A 63 1.25 -8.55 -9.28
N HIS A 64 0.35 -9.17 -8.52
CA HIS A 64 0.16 -8.86 -7.11
C HIS A 64 1.42 -9.14 -6.29
N LYS A 65 2.11 -10.26 -6.54
CA LYS A 65 3.38 -10.56 -5.87
C LYS A 65 4.44 -9.50 -6.18
N LEU A 66 4.59 -9.10 -7.44
CA LEU A 66 5.53 -8.05 -7.81
C LEU A 66 5.24 -6.74 -7.06
N LEU A 67 3.98 -6.33 -6.98
CA LEU A 67 3.56 -5.14 -6.26
C LEU A 67 3.80 -5.26 -4.75
N TYR A 68 3.44 -6.41 -4.17
CA TYR A 68 3.63 -6.69 -2.75
C TYR A 68 5.10 -6.69 -2.33
N ASP A 69 5.99 -7.21 -3.19
CA ASP A 69 7.43 -7.20 -2.94
C ASP A 69 8.05 -5.79 -3.11
N THR A 70 7.38 -4.87 -3.83
CA THR A 70 7.87 -3.50 -4.07
C THR A 70 7.26 -2.43 -3.17
N GLU A 71 6.03 -2.64 -2.70
CA GLU A 71 5.27 -1.67 -1.91
C GLU A 71 5.24 -2.13 -0.46
N GLU A 72 5.93 -1.41 0.43
CA GLU A 72 5.81 -1.64 1.86
C GLU A 72 4.36 -1.39 2.29
N LEU A 73 3.77 -2.39 2.96
CA LEU A 73 2.46 -2.25 3.58
C LEU A 73 2.55 -1.19 4.68
N SER A 74 2.06 0.00 4.36
CA SER A 74 1.97 1.09 5.29
C SER A 74 0.55 1.16 5.85
N LEU A 75 0.42 1.01 7.16
CA LEU A 75 -0.87 1.18 7.84
C LEU A 75 -0.92 2.59 8.44
N ASN A 76 -1.99 3.33 8.18
CA ASN A 76 -2.29 4.53 8.96
C ASN A 76 -2.76 4.06 10.34
N VAL A 77 -1.93 4.30 11.36
CA VAL A 77 -2.22 3.99 12.76
C VAL A 77 -2.33 5.32 13.49
N VAL A 78 -3.34 5.45 14.35
CA VAL A 78 -3.43 6.56 15.31
C VAL A 78 -2.47 6.25 16.44
N ASP A 79 -1.47 7.11 16.64
CA ASP A 79 -0.48 6.94 17.70
C ASP A 79 -1.16 7.12 19.07
N PRO A 80 -1.16 6.11 19.96
CA PRO A 80 -1.88 6.17 21.23
C PRO A 80 -1.37 7.26 22.17
N ASP A 81 -0.09 7.66 22.04
CA ASP A 81 0.49 8.69 22.92
C ASP A 81 0.22 10.11 22.42
N PHE A 82 -0.01 10.29 21.12
CA PHE A 82 -0.15 11.62 20.51
C PHE A 82 -1.54 11.89 19.95
N SER A 83 -2.41 10.87 19.82
CA SER A 83 -3.71 10.98 19.14
C SER A 83 -3.61 11.53 17.70
N GLU A 84 -2.46 11.33 17.04
CA GLU A 84 -2.15 11.82 15.70
C GLU A 84 -2.03 10.64 14.70
N GLU A 85 -2.47 10.83 13.46
CA GLU A 85 -2.31 9.83 12.40
C GLU A 85 -0.83 9.69 12.00
N ARG A 86 -0.35 8.45 11.96
CA ARG A 86 1.01 8.10 11.60
C ARG A 86 1.04 6.93 10.63
N VAL A 87 1.91 7.02 9.64
CA VAL A 87 2.29 5.88 8.80
C VAL A 87 3.15 4.92 9.63
N SER A 88 2.59 3.77 9.98
CA SER A 88 3.32 2.66 10.60
C SER A 88 4.06 1.92 9.49
N TYR A 89 5.37 2.14 9.44
CA TYR A 89 6.28 1.23 8.76
C TYR A 89 6.45 0.04 9.71
N VAL A 90 5.98 -1.14 9.33
CA VAL A 90 6.28 -2.37 10.08
C VAL A 90 7.80 -2.51 10.04
N ILE A 91 8.45 -2.15 11.14
CA ILE A 91 9.88 -2.39 11.30
C ILE A 91 10.02 -3.90 11.38
N ASP A 92 10.78 -4.48 10.44
CA ASP A 92 11.18 -5.87 10.50
C ASP A 92 12.01 -6.03 11.77
N ASN A 93 11.35 -6.46 12.85
CA ASN A 93 11.97 -6.65 14.15
C ASN A 93 12.78 -7.94 14.08
N ASP A 94 13.96 -7.85 13.49
CA ASP A 94 15.00 -8.83 13.75
C ASP A 94 15.44 -8.61 15.20
N ASP A 95 14.96 -9.49 16.08
CA ASP A 95 15.25 -9.54 17.50
C ASP A 95 16.78 -9.55 17.74
N SER A 96 17.36 -8.40 18.08
CA SER A 96 18.46 -8.38 19.04
C SER A 96 18.65 -7.01 19.70
N SER A 97 18.43 -7.02 21.02
CA SER A 97 19.19 -6.24 22.00
C SER A 97 18.86 -4.74 22.17
N LYS A 98 17.95 -4.46 23.10
CA LYS A 98 18.25 -3.98 24.47
C LYS A 98 17.01 -3.28 25.01
N GLU A 99 16.38 -3.90 26.01
CA GLU A 99 15.55 -3.18 26.97
C GLU A 99 16.44 -2.13 27.65
N VAL A 100 16.44 -0.91 27.11
CA VAL A 100 16.77 0.25 27.91
C VAL A 100 15.44 0.66 28.53
N ILE A 101 15.27 0.35 29.80
CA ILE A 101 14.26 0.96 30.66
C ILE A 101 14.60 2.45 30.68
N ALA A 102 14.09 3.20 29.71
CA ALA A 102 14.16 4.65 29.69
C ALA A 102 12.87 5.13 30.34
N GLU A 103 12.99 5.70 31.53
CA GLU A 103 11.90 6.31 32.28
C GLU A 103 10.97 7.10 31.35
N GLU A 104 9.71 6.69 31.32
CA GLU A 104 8.61 7.40 30.67
C GLU A 104 8.35 8.71 31.44
N VAL A 105 9.21 9.70 31.22
CA VAL A 105 8.84 11.07 31.55
C VAL A 105 7.93 11.52 30.40
N LYS A 106 6.62 11.27 30.55
CA LYS A 106 5.57 12.04 29.86
C LYS A 106 5.71 13.47 30.34
N GLY A 107 6.50 14.26 29.62
CA GLY A 107 6.77 15.63 30.00
C GLY A 107 5.55 16.49 29.71
N ASP A 108 4.89 16.95 30.76
CA ASP A 108 4.18 18.22 30.71
C ASP A 108 5.26 19.31 30.60
N TYR A 109 5.66 19.61 29.36
CA TYR A 109 6.80 20.49 29.11
C TYR A 109 6.42 21.94 29.37
N ASN A 110 6.81 22.47 30.53
CA ASN A 110 6.60 23.87 30.87
C ASN A 110 7.59 24.78 30.12
N TYR A 111 7.28 25.10 28.86
CA TYR A 111 8.12 25.96 28.02
C TYR A 111 8.31 27.39 28.57
N ASN A 112 7.48 27.81 29.52
CA ASN A 112 7.65 29.08 30.25
C ASN A 112 8.95 29.14 31.06
N GLU A 113 9.52 27.99 31.45
CA GLU A 113 10.79 27.91 32.17
C GLU A 113 12.00 28.02 31.24
N ILE A 114 11.81 27.79 29.93
CA ILE A 114 12.89 27.72 28.94
C ILE A 114 13.09 29.05 28.22
N SER A 115 12.03 29.85 28.08
CA SER A 115 12.11 31.16 27.42
C SER A 115 11.13 32.14 28.05
N HIS A 116 11.61 33.34 28.38
CA HIS A 116 10.77 34.46 28.83
C HIS A 116 10.21 35.31 27.67
N LYS A 117 10.57 35.00 26.42
CA LYS A 117 10.07 35.72 25.24
C LYS A 117 8.72 35.12 24.82
N LYS A 118 7.65 35.89 25.00
CA LYS A 118 6.28 35.50 24.65
C LYS A 118 6.14 34.99 23.21
N GLU A 119 6.80 35.66 22.26
CA GLU A 119 6.79 35.26 20.85
C GLU A 119 7.30 33.83 20.60
N ILE A 120 8.28 33.38 21.40
CA ILE A 120 8.83 32.03 21.30
C ILE A 120 7.87 31.02 21.91
N ILE A 121 7.23 31.37 23.03
CA ILE A 121 6.25 30.52 23.71
C ILE A 121 5.05 30.30 22.78
N ASP A 122 4.48 31.37 22.23
CA ASP A 122 3.35 31.32 21.30
C ASP A 122 3.70 30.50 20.04
N ALA A 123 4.94 30.63 19.53
CA ALA A 123 5.41 29.84 18.39
C ALA A 123 5.57 28.34 18.71
N ILE A 124 6.04 28.01 19.92
CA ILE A 124 6.14 26.62 20.38
C ILE A 124 4.75 26.02 20.60
N GLU A 125 3.82 26.78 21.20
CA GLU A 125 2.44 26.33 21.42
C GLU A 125 1.74 25.94 20.13
N ALA A 126 2.03 26.63 19.03
CA ALA A 126 1.49 26.33 17.70
C ALA A 126 1.99 25.01 17.09
N LEU A 127 3.06 24.39 17.61
CA LEU A 127 3.55 23.08 17.17
C LEU A 127 2.62 21.95 17.61
N THR A 128 2.59 20.84 16.86
CA THR A 128 1.88 19.62 17.32
C THR A 128 2.60 18.99 18.51
N ASN A 129 1.92 18.14 19.28
CA ASN A 129 2.52 17.50 20.46
C ASN A 129 3.77 16.69 20.08
N ARG A 130 3.73 16.03 18.93
CA ARG A 130 4.88 15.29 18.41
C ARG A 130 6.03 16.17 17.96
N GLN A 131 5.73 17.32 17.36
CA GLN A 131 6.75 18.32 17.01
C GLN A 131 7.42 18.90 18.26
N LYS A 132 6.62 19.22 19.30
CA LYS A 132 7.08 19.69 20.61
C LYS A 132 8.03 18.69 21.26
N GLU A 133 7.64 17.42 21.32
CA GLU A 133 8.43 16.32 21.87
C GLU A 133 9.79 16.18 21.18
N ILE A 134 9.79 16.12 19.84
CA ILE A 134 11.02 15.93 19.04
C ILE A 134 11.95 17.13 19.17
N ILE A 135 11.42 18.36 19.13
CA ILE A 135 12.20 19.58 19.32
C ILE A 135 12.81 19.60 20.72
N TYR A 136 12.03 19.28 21.75
CA TYR A 136 12.52 19.26 23.13
C TYR A 136 13.68 18.28 23.29
N ARG A 137 13.49 17.03 22.86
CA ARG A 137 14.54 16.01 22.96
C ARG A 137 15.80 16.34 22.15
N CYS A 138 15.64 16.77 20.90
CA CYS A 138 16.78 17.01 20.02
C CYS A 138 17.50 18.34 20.27
N ILE A 139 16.83 19.37 20.77
CA ILE A 139 17.40 20.73 20.88
C ILE A 139 17.64 21.12 22.33
N ILE A 140 16.74 20.77 23.25
CA ILE A 140 16.87 21.13 24.66
C ILE A 140 17.67 20.07 25.41
N MET A 141 17.41 18.79 25.15
CA MET A 141 18.11 17.67 25.80
C MET A 141 19.34 17.16 25.02
N ASP A 142 19.60 17.71 23.83
CA ASP A 142 20.70 17.30 22.93
C ASP A 142 20.75 15.78 22.63
N GLU A 143 19.59 15.12 22.63
CA GLU A 143 19.50 13.70 22.30
C GLU A 143 19.71 13.46 20.79
N SER A 144 20.50 12.44 20.45
CA SER A 144 20.75 12.07 19.05
C SER A 144 19.47 11.63 18.32
N ASP A 145 19.33 12.01 17.04
CA ASP A 145 18.17 11.64 16.22
C ASP A 145 17.91 10.11 16.19
N THR A 146 18.95 9.28 16.31
CA THR A 146 18.83 7.81 16.38
C THR A 146 18.28 7.31 17.71
N TYR A 147 18.56 8.02 18.81
CA TYR A 147 18.00 7.72 20.12
C TYR A 147 16.52 8.12 20.18
N VAL A 148 16.19 9.33 19.72
CA VAL A 148 14.81 9.81 19.64
C VAL A 148 13.96 8.94 18.71
N ALA A 149 14.52 8.49 17.57
CA ALA A 149 13.87 7.56 16.65
C ALA A 149 13.45 6.26 17.36
N ARG A 150 14.38 5.65 18.11
CA ARG A 150 14.09 4.44 18.87
C ARG A 150 13.07 4.69 19.97
N LYS A 151 13.21 5.79 20.71
CA LYS A 151 12.32 6.12 21.83
C LYS A 151 10.87 6.38 21.39
N LEU A 152 10.68 7.03 20.25
CA LEU A 152 9.35 7.30 19.68
C LEU A 152 8.88 6.19 18.72
N GLY A 153 9.66 5.12 18.57
CA GLY A 153 9.38 4.01 17.66
C GLY A 153 9.25 4.41 16.19
N ILE A 154 9.93 5.46 15.73
CA ILE A 154 9.83 6.03 14.36
C ILE A 154 11.16 5.92 13.63
N SER A 155 11.14 6.00 12.30
CA SER A 155 12.39 5.99 11.53
C SER A 155 13.24 7.24 11.83
N LYS A 156 14.57 7.11 11.74
CA LYS A 156 15.50 8.25 11.83
C LYS A 156 15.15 9.37 10.85
N GLN A 157 14.74 8.99 9.63
CA GLN A 157 14.27 9.94 8.62
C GLN A 157 12.97 10.64 9.05
N GLY A 158 12.07 9.92 9.73
CA GLY A 158 10.86 10.47 10.34
C GLY A 158 11.19 11.55 11.37
N VAL A 159 12.10 11.26 12.31
CA VAL A 159 12.59 12.27 13.28
C VAL A 159 13.12 13.50 12.56
N ASN A 160 14.02 13.31 11.58
CA ASN A 160 14.65 14.42 10.87
C ASN A 160 13.63 15.27 10.11
N LYS A 161 12.67 14.64 9.40
CA LYS A 161 11.59 15.35 8.70
C LYS A 161 10.72 16.15 9.67
N THR A 162 10.32 15.55 10.78
CA THR A 162 9.48 16.25 11.78
C THR A 162 10.23 17.38 12.46
N LYS A 163 11.52 17.20 12.77
CA LYS A 163 12.41 18.24 13.32
C LYS A 163 12.55 19.42 12.36
N ILE A 164 12.84 19.16 11.08
CA ILE A 164 12.92 20.20 10.04
C ILE A 164 11.58 20.94 9.90
N ALA A 165 10.47 20.20 9.83
CA ALA A 165 9.14 20.80 9.71
C ALA A 165 8.78 21.68 10.92
N ALA A 166 9.12 21.25 12.13
CA ALA A 166 8.91 22.03 13.35
C ALA A 166 9.78 23.30 13.36
N LEU A 167 11.05 23.21 12.97
CA LEU A 167 11.95 24.37 12.85
C LEU A 167 11.47 25.38 11.80
N GLU A 168 10.99 24.91 10.65
CA GLU A 168 10.40 25.78 9.64
C GLU A 168 9.16 26.51 10.17
N LYS A 169 8.30 25.81 10.92
CA LYS A 169 7.09 26.38 11.50
C LYS A 169 7.44 27.45 12.54
N LEU A 170 8.38 27.16 13.45
CA LEU A 170 8.91 28.14 14.39
C LEU A 170 9.48 29.37 13.68
N LYS A 171 10.28 29.16 12.63
CA LYS A 171 10.88 30.26 11.86
C LYS A 171 9.83 31.13 11.17
N ARG A 172 8.75 30.55 10.64
CA ARG A 172 7.65 31.30 10.03
C ARG A 172 6.91 32.12 11.08
N SER A 173 6.48 31.50 12.18
CA SER A 173 5.79 32.19 13.28
C SER A 173 6.59 33.36 13.85
N LEU A 174 7.89 33.18 14.06
CA LEU A 174 8.76 34.26 14.56
C LEU A 174 8.99 35.37 13.53
N LYS A 175 8.99 35.05 12.23
CA LYS A 175 9.16 36.04 11.16
C LYS A 175 7.89 36.87 10.93
N ASP A 176 6.73 36.25 11.07
CA ASP A 176 5.44 36.91 10.92
C ASP A 176 5.16 37.84 12.12
N ASN A 177 5.45 37.40 13.34
CA ASN A 177 5.38 38.25 14.54
C ASN A 177 6.32 39.47 14.48
N CYS A 178 7.46 39.34 13.78
CA CYS A 178 8.40 40.45 13.59
C CYS A 178 7.92 41.48 12.54
N ARG A 179 6.93 41.14 11.70
CA ARG A 179 6.34 42.05 10.70
C ARG A 179 5.18 42.87 11.24
N ASP A 180 4.46 42.35 12.23
CA ASP A 180 3.34 43.05 12.88
C ASP A 180 3.79 44.07 13.94
N ALA A 181 5.11 44.17 14.19
CA ALA A 181 5.72 45.09 15.14
C ALA A 181 6.37 46.35 14.48
N ILE A 182 6.10 46.60 13.20
CA ILE A 182 6.53 47.79 12.43
C ILE A 182 5.29 48.56 11.99
#